data_AF-A0A1Y0H6Y3-F1
#
_entry.id   AF-A0A1Y0H6Y3-F1
#
_cell.length_a   1.000
_cell.length_b   1.000
_cell.length_c   1.000
_cell.angle_alpha   90.00
_cell.angle_beta   90.00
_cell.angle_gamma   90.00
#
_symmetry.space_group_name_H-M   'P 1'
#
loop_
_entity.id
_entity.type
_entity.pdbx_description
1 polymer ?
#
loop_
_entity_poly.entity_id
_entity_poly.type
_entity_poly.pdbx_seq_one_letter_code
_entity_poly.pdbx_strand_id
1 'polypeptide(L)'
;MPDGYDRITSATYQIDVPRGWKVSPETNFGQRKAYGPEGGNLGVMTAPPSNQDWDQLYRTALFFVLREKKGTASPYEVKKVKVANGEELEACVFGVKNEAGFEDRRYVMIKHPTQGLLALSVEIPNREVAKDWEKHFQRMVSSARFLGSSR
;
A
#
# COMPACT_ATOMS: atom_id res chain seq x y z
N MET A 1 18.20 17.27 -10.31
CA MET A 1 18.57 15.90 -9.90
C MET A 1 17.31 15.05 -9.87
N PRO A 2 17.33 13.77 -10.24
CA PRO A 2 16.17 12.90 -10.07
C PRO A 2 15.86 12.75 -8.57
N ASP A 3 14.59 12.73 -8.19
CA ASP A 3 14.08 12.81 -6.81
C ASP A 3 14.27 11.54 -5.94
N GLY A 4 15.06 10.57 -6.41
CA GLY A 4 15.40 9.35 -5.66
C GLY A 4 14.40 8.21 -5.76
N TYR A 5 13.37 8.33 -6.60
CA TYR A 5 12.35 7.31 -6.80
C TYR A 5 12.33 6.81 -8.24
N ASP A 6 11.92 5.55 -8.41
CA ASP A 6 11.61 4.94 -9.69
C ASP A 6 10.11 4.66 -9.77
N ARG A 7 9.55 4.91 -10.95
CA ARG A 7 8.13 4.75 -11.22
C ARG A 7 7.83 3.35 -11.73
N ILE A 8 7.03 2.62 -10.97
CA ILE A 8 6.53 1.30 -11.33
C ILE A 8 5.16 1.46 -11.96
N THR A 9 4.99 0.93 -13.17
CA THR A 9 3.74 1.00 -13.93
C THR A 9 3.27 -0.41 -14.28
N SER A 10 2.02 -0.72 -13.97
CA SER A 10 1.31 -1.91 -14.44
C SER A 10 0.24 -1.50 -15.48
N ALA A 11 -0.61 -2.45 -15.87
CA ALA A 11 -1.78 -2.14 -16.68
C ALA A 11 -2.86 -1.35 -15.93
N THR A 12 -2.91 -1.43 -14.59
CA THR A 12 -4.02 -0.93 -13.76
C THR A 12 -3.58 0.09 -12.71
N TYR A 13 -2.28 0.29 -12.50
CA TYR A 13 -1.79 1.28 -11.55
C TYR A 13 -0.39 1.79 -11.87
N GLN A 14 -0.05 2.88 -11.22
CA GLN A 14 1.29 3.42 -11.15
C GLN A 14 1.59 3.85 -9.71
N ILE A 15 2.81 3.58 -9.26
CA ILE A 15 3.33 3.98 -7.95
C ILE A 15 4.82 4.32 -8.08
N ASP A 16 5.33 5.16 -7.18
CA ASP A 16 6.76 5.42 -7.04
C ASP A 16 7.32 4.60 -5.85
N VAL A 17 8.48 3.98 -6.05
CA VAL A 17 9.24 3.27 -5.00
C VAL A 17 10.69 3.78 -4.98
N PRO A 18 11.44 3.64 -3.87
CA PRO A 18 12.81 4.14 -3.82
C PRO A 18 13.68 3.49 -4.89
N ARG A 19 14.54 4.30 -5.52
CA ARG A 19 15.42 3.83 -6.60
C ARG A 19 16.32 2.70 -6.15
N GLY A 20 16.45 1.68 -7.00
CA GLY A 20 17.30 0.51 -6.75
C GLY A 20 16.70 -0.56 -5.84
N TRP A 21 15.49 -0.36 -5.32
CA TRP A 21 14.77 -1.43 -4.61
C TRP A 21 14.37 -2.53 -5.59
N LYS A 22 14.51 -3.78 -5.16
CA LYS A 22 14.13 -4.93 -6.00
C LYS A 22 12.61 -5.04 -6.03
N VAL A 23 12.01 -4.94 -7.21
CA VAL A 23 10.56 -5.08 -7.40
C VAL A 23 10.22 -6.48 -7.89
N SER A 24 9.27 -7.14 -7.25
CA SER A 24 8.79 -8.45 -7.69
C SER A 24 8.06 -8.37 -9.03
N PRO A 25 8.01 -9.47 -9.79
CA PRO A 25 7.00 -9.61 -10.85
C PRO A 25 5.60 -9.38 -10.30
N GLU A 26 4.69 -8.96 -11.17
CA GLU A 26 3.27 -8.85 -10.84
C GLU A 26 2.65 -10.23 -10.75
N THR A 27 1.86 -10.48 -9.71
CA THR A 27 1.04 -11.69 -9.64
C THR A 27 -0.21 -11.55 -10.51
N ASN A 28 -0.90 -12.67 -10.76
CA ASN A 28 -2.20 -12.65 -11.43
C ASN A 28 -3.30 -11.87 -10.67
N PHE A 29 -3.02 -11.44 -9.44
CA PHE A 29 -3.90 -10.63 -8.60
C PHE A 29 -3.48 -9.14 -8.56
N GLY A 30 -2.59 -8.71 -9.46
CA GLY A 30 -2.11 -7.33 -9.54
C GLY A 30 -1.17 -6.94 -8.37
N GLN A 31 -0.66 -7.92 -7.63
CA GLN A 31 0.20 -7.68 -6.47
C GLN A 31 1.66 -7.53 -6.88
N ARG A 32 2.37 -6.56 -6.28
CA ARG A 32 3.83 -6.44 -6.31
C ARG A 32 4.37 -6.07 -4.94
N LYS A 33 5.65 -6.40 -4.71
CA LYS A 33 6.42 -5.92 -3.56
C LYS A 33 7.74 -5.31 -4.03
N ALA A 34 8.10 -4.15 -3.49
CA ALA A 34 9.42 -3.55 -3.61
C ALA A 34 10.18 -3.78 -2.30
N TYR A 35 11.27 -4.52 -2.37
CA TYR A 35 12.07 -4.90 -1.20
C TYR A 35 13.18 -3.88 -0.98
N GLY A 36 13.18 -3.30 0.22
CA GLY A 36 14.20 -2.37 0.65
C GLY A 36 15.42 -3.07 1.23
N PRO A 37 16.51 -2.31 1.45
CA PRO A 37 17.59 -2.78 2.30
C PRO A 37 17.04 -3.07 3.71
N GLU A 38 17.71 -3.95 4.47
CA GLU A 38 17.33 -4.30 5.86
C GLU A 38 16.05 -5.16 6.03
N GLY A 39 15.46 -5.65 4.93
CA GLY A 39 14.46 -6.72 4.97
C GLY A 39 13.00 -6.29 5.06
N GLY A 40 12.71 -5.00 4.94
CA GLY A 40 11.34 -4.48 4.84
C GLY A 40 10.84 -4.46 3.39
N ASN A 41 9.59 -4.08 3.19
CA ASN A 41 9.04 -3.92 1.85
C ASN A 41 7.92 -2.87 1.75
N LEU A 42 7.74 -2.34 0.53
CA LEU A 42 6.52 -1.64 0.12
C LEU A 42 5.69 -2.60 -0.74
N GLY A 43 4.39 -2.64 -0.54
CA GLY A 43 3.47 -3.52 -1.25
C GLY A 43 2.36 -2.74 -1.95
N VAL A 44 1.92 -3.27 -3.08
CA VAL A 44 0.72 -2.83 -3.79
C VAL A 44 -0.07 -4.05 -4.23
N MET A 45 -1.38 -3.96 -4.15
CA MET A 45 -2.33 -4.93 -4.69
C MET A 45 -3.55 -4.20 -5.22
N THR A 46 -4.12 -4.70 -6.30
CA THR A 46 -5.35 -4.14 -6.88
C THR A 46 -6.54 -5.06 -6.65
N ALA A 47 -7.72 -4.48 -6.53
CA ALA A 47 -8.98 -5.21 -6.68
C ALA A 47 -9.91 -4.47 -7.64
N PRO A 48 -10.78 -5.18 -8.38
CA PRO A 48 -11.78 -4.54 -9.22
C PRO A 48 -12.76 -3.68 -8.39
N PRO A 49 -13.54 -2.80 -9.04
CA PRO A 49 -14.64 -2.10 -8.40
C PRO A 49 -15.53 -3.05 -7.60
N SER A 50 -15.84 -2.65 -6.37
CA SER A 50 -16.60 -3.45 -5.41
C SER A 50 -17.57 -2.54 -4.67
N ASN A 51 -18.79 -3.04 -4.43
CA ASN A 51 -19.80 -2.38 -3.59
C ASN A 51 -19.58 -2.63 -2.09
N GLN A 52 -18.48 -3.31 -1.72
CA GLN A 52 -18.16 -3.57 -0.32
C GLN A 52 -17.90 -2.28 0.46
N ASP A 53 -18.46 -2.19 1.65
CA ASP A 53 -18.16 -1.11 2.59
C ASP A 53 -16.74 -1.25 3.19
N TRP A 54 -16.35 -0.30 4.04
CA TRP A 54 -15.03 -0.32 4.66
C TRP A 54 -14.84 -1.44 5.68
N ASP A 55 -15.89 -1.82 6.41
CA ASP A 55 -15.84 -2.92 7.38
C ASP A 55 -15.56 -4.26 6.69
N GLN A 56 -16.24 -4.51 5.58
CA GLN A 56 -16.06 -5.72 4.77
C GLN A 56 -14.66 -5.79 4.17
N LEU A 57 -14.17 -4.68 3.62
CA LEU A 57 -12.82 -4.60 3.05
C LEU A 57 -11.75 -4.74 4.12
N TYR A 58 -11.92 -4.09 5.26
CA TYR A 58 -11.00 -4.20 6.39
C TYR A 58 -10.92 -5.66 6.88
N ARG A 59 -12.05 -6.33 7.11
CA ARG A 59 -12.08 -7.75 7.49
C ARG A 59 -11.42 -8.65 6.44
N THR A 60 -11.66 -8.38 5.16
CA THR A 60 -11.05 -9.13 4.06
C THR A 60 -9.54 -8.92 4.04
N ALA A 61 -9.05 -7.69 4.17
CA ALA A 61 -7.63 -7.39 4.26
C ALA A 61 -6.99 -8.11 5.46
N LEU A 62 -7.62 -8.04 6.64
CA LEU A 62 -7.17 -8.72 7.85
C LEU A 62 -7.01 -10.23 7.66
N PHE A 63 -7.96 -10.87 6.96
CA PHE A 63 -7.87 -12.30 6.67
C PHE A 63 -6.57 -12.66 5.95
N PHE A 64 -6.15 -11.88 4.96
CA PHE A 64 -4.91 -12.15 4.23
C PHE A 64 -3.66 -11.75 5.02
N VAL A 65 -3.62 -10.53 5.59
CA VAL A 65 -2.38 -10.00 6.22
C VAL A 65 -2.01 -10.72 7.51
N LEU A 66 -3.00 -11.22 8.27
CA LEU A 66 -2.75 -11.97 9.51
C LEU A 66 -2.35 -13.44 9.24
N ARG A 67 -2.68 -13.96 8.05
CA ARG A 67 -2.19 -15.28 7.59
C ARG A 67 -0.75 -15.21 7.11
N GLU A 68 -0.32 -14.08 6.56
CA GLU A 68 1.06 -13.87 6.13
C GLU A 68 2.00 -13.74 7.33
N LYS A 69 1.63 -12.94 8.34
CA LYS A 69 2.43 -12.74 9.56
C LYS A 69 1.52 -12.39 10.74
N LYS A 70 1.72 -13.08 11.86
CA LYS A 70 0.97 -12.84 13.11
C LYS A 70 1.16 -11.40 13.61
N GLY A 71 0.14 -10.89 14.30
CA GLY A 71 0.17 -9.58 14.93
C GLY A 71 -1.20 -9.13 15.40
N THR A 72 -1.27 -7.93 15.99
CA THR A 72 -2.50 -7.33 16.49
C THR A 72 -2.87 -6.14 15.63
N ALA A 73 -3.97 -6.24 14.89
CA ALA A 73 -4.46 -5.15 14.05
C ALA A 73 -5.01 -3.98 14.88
N SER A 74 -4.71 -2.74 14.46
CA SER A 74 -5.39 -1.55 14.98
C SER A 74 -6.74 -1.35 14.29
N PRO A 75 -7.74 -0.73 14.95
CA PRO A 75 -8.93 -0.26 14.26
C PRO A 75 -8.57 0.60 13.05
N TYR A 76 -9.37 0.53 11.99
CA TYR A 76 -9.15 1.37 10.82
C TYR A 76 -9.73 2.77 11.02
N GLU A 77 -9.16 3.73 10.28
CA GLU A 77 -9.66 5.09 10.14
C GLU A 77 -9.99 5.35 8.67
N VAL A 78 -11.07 6.08 8.41
CA VAL A 78 -11.40 6.58 7.07
C VAL A 78 -10.92 8.01 6.96
N LYS A 79 -10.14 8.31 5.92
CA LYS A 79 -9.66 9.67 5.64
C LYS A 79 -9.55 9.90 4.14
N LYS A 80 -9.46 11.16 3.74
CA LYS A 80 -9.06 11.51 2.38
C LYS A 80 -7.55 11.46 2.25
N VAL A 81 -7.06 10.89 1.16
CA VAL A 81 -5.65 10.88 0.78
C VAL A 81 -5.49 11.57 -0.57
N LYS A 82 -4.47 12.41 -0.67
CA LYS A 82 -4.10 13.05 -1.93
C LYS A 82 -3.21 12.10 -2.72
N VAL A 83 -3.67 11.70 -3.90
CA VAL A 83 -2.95 10.81 -4.82
C VAL A 83 -2.34 11.59 -5.98
N ALA A 84 -1.76 10.90 -6.96
CA ALA A 84 -1.15 11.55 -8.12
C ALA A 84 -2.15 12.46 -8.85
N ASN A 85 -1.64 13.50 -9.52
CA ASN A 85 -2.42 14.55 -10.18
C ASN A 85 -3.27 15.42 -9.24
N GLY A 86 -3.13 15.25 -7.93
CA GLY A 86 -3.78 16.09 -6.92
C GLY A 86 -5.22 15.72 -6.59
N GLU A 87 -5.69 14.56 -7.05
CA GLU A 87 -7.00 14.01 -6.69
C GLU A 87 -7.02 13.62 -5.21
N GLU A 88 -8.16 13.82 -4.55
CA GLU A 88 -8.41 13.36 -3.18
C GLU A 88 -9.40 12.19 -3.19
N LEU A 89 -8.94 11.03 -2.75
CA LEU A 89 -9.73 9.81 -2.68
C LEU A 89 -9.95 9.39 -1.23
N GLU A 90 -11.09 8.75 -0.99
CA GLU A 90 -11.35 8.13 0.31
C GLU A 90 -10.47 6.89 0.48
N ALA A 91 -9.87 6.76 1.66
CA ALA A 91 -9.03 5.66 2.01
C ALA A 91 -9.29 5.16 3.43
N CYS A 92 -9.23 3.84 3.59
CA CYS A 92 -9.18 3.15 4.87
C CYS A 92 -7.72 2.91 5.24
N VAL A 93 -7.32 3.33 6.44
CA VAL A 93 -5.95 3.22 6.95
C VAL A 93 -5.93 2.45 8.25
N PHE A 94 -5.03 1.48 8.37
CA PHE A 94 -4.85 0.69 9.57
C PHE A 94 -3.42 0.15 9.64
N GLY A 95 -3.07 -0.43 10.78
CA GLY A 95 -1.76 -1.05 11.01
C GLY A 95 -1.88 -2.37 11.73
N VAL A 96 -0.76 -3.08 11.82
CA VAL A 96 -0.63 -4.31 12.59
C VAL A 96 0.63 -4.21 13.45
N LYS A 97 0.44 -4.41 14.75
CA LYS A 97 1.52 -4.47 15.74
C LYS A 97 2.12 -5.86 15.81
N ASN A 98 3.44 -5.94 15.86
CA ASN A 98 4.16 -7.17 16.17
C ASN A 98 4.12 -7.49 17.69
N GLU A 99 4.75 -8.58 18.09
CA GLU A 99 4.78 -9.03 19.50
C GLU A 99 5.46 -8.02 20.44
N ALA A 100 6.38 -7.19 19.91
CA ALA A 100 7.02 -6.09 20.66
C ALA A 100 6.15 -4.81 20.72
N GLY A 101 4.89 -4.88 20.29
CA GLY A 101 3.96 -3.76 20.26
C GLY A 101 4.34 -2.66 19.25
N PHE A 102 5.28 -2.92 18.35
CA PHE A 102 5.64 -2.00 17.28
C PHE A 102 4.72 -2.22 16.08
N GLU A 103 4.11 -1.15 15.58
CA GLU A 103 3.33 -1.19 14.34
C GLU A 103 4.27 -1.27 13.13
N ASP A 104 4.72 -2.50 12.87
CA ASP A 104 5.69 -2.85 11.84
C ASP A 104 5.05 -2.95 10.45
N ARG A 105 3.73 -3.09 10.37
CA ARG A 105 3.00 -3.14 9.10
C ARG A 105 1.90 -2.10 9.07
N ARG A 106 1.83 -1.32 8.01
CA ARG A 106 0.83 -0.27 7.81
C ARG A 106 0.20 -0.40 6.43
N TYR A 107 -1.07 -0.05 6.34
CA TYR A 107 -1.88 -0.27 5.16
C TYR A 107 -2.71 0.97 4.83
N VAL A 108 -2.83 1.27 3.55
CA VAL A 108 -3.72 2.30 3.00
C VAL A 108 -4.50 1.67 1.85
N MET A 109 -5.81 1.50 2.03
CA MET A 109 -6.72 1.02 0.99
C MET A 109 -7.47 2.19 0.39
N ILE A 110 -7.14 2.56 -0.85
CA ILE A 110 -7.71 3.68 -1.57
C ILE A 110 -8.82 3.16 -2.49
N LYS A 111 -10.02 3.73 -2.42
CA LYS A 111 -11.11 3.43 -3.35
C LYS A 111 -11.17 4.49 -4.44
N HIS A 112 -11.24 4.04 -5.69
CA HIS A 112 -11.65 4.87 -6.82
C HIS A 112 -13.06 4.44 -7.28
N PRO A 113 -14.01 5.39 -7.46
CA PRO A 113 -15.41 5.06 -7.79
C PRO A 113 -15.59 4.14 -9.01
N THR A 114 -14.71 4.26 -10.00
CA THR A 114 -14.82 3.52 -11.28
C THR A 114 -13.62 2.64 -11.61
N GLN A 115 -12.50 2.76 -10.88
CA GLN A 115 -11.25 2.06 -11.22
C GLN A 115 -10.88 0.96 -10.22
N GLY A 116 -11.62 0.87 -9.10
CA GLY A 116 -11.47 -0.21 -8.14
C GLY A 116 -10.75 0.21 -6.88
N LEU A 117 -9.90 -0.67 -6.37
CA LEU A 117 -9.18 -0.51 -5.11
C LEU A 117 -7.67 -0.62 -5.35
N LEU A 118 -6.90 0.26 -4.72
CA LEU A 118 -5.47 0.06 -4.47
C LEU A 118 -5.24 -0.17 -2.99
N ALA A 119 -4.77 -1.37 -2.64
CA ALA A 119 -4.27 -1.69 -1.32
C ALA A 119 -2.75 -1.51 -1.31
N LEU A 120 -2.30 -0.50 -0.58
CA LEU A 120 -0.89 -0.14 -0.42
C LEU A 120 -0.43 -0.56 0.98
N SER A 121 0.79 -1.07 1.09
CA SER A 121 1.34 -1.48 2.38
C SER A 121 2.81 -1.09 2.54
N VAL A 122 3.24 -0.99 3.80
CA VAL A 122 4.64 -0.95 4.19
C VAL A 122 4.87 -1.95 5.31
N GLU A 123 5.95 -2.73 5.20
CA GLU A 123 6.52 -3.51 6.29
C GLU A 123 7.87 -2.90 6.67
N ILE A 124 7.94 -2.37 7.87
CA ILE A 124 9.09 -1.66 8.43
C ILE A 124 9.94 -2.66 9.23
N PRO A 125 11.26 -2.78 8.95
CA PRO A 125 12.12 -3.75 9.61
C PRO A 125 12.18 -3.60 11.13
N ASN A 126 12.31 -2.36 11.60
CA ASN A 126 12.57 -2.04 13.00
C ASN A 126 12.20 -0.56 13.30
N ARG A 127 12.35 -0.16 14.56
CA ARG A 127 11.94 1.18 15.02
C ARG A 127 12.90 2.27 14.56
N GLU A 128 14.18 1.92 14.41
CA GLU A 128 15.28 2.83 14.07
C GLU A 128 15.07 3.48 12.70
N VAL A 129 14.55 2.70 11.73
CA VAL A 129 14.33 3.18 10.36
C VAL A 129 12.89 3.59 10.06
N ALA A 130 11.99 3.48 11.04
CA ALA A 130 10.56 3.69 10.85
C ALA A 130 10.21 5.06 10.25
N LYS A 131 10.97 6.11 10.61
CA LYS A 131 10.73 7.46 10.09
C LYS A 131 11.02 7.56 8.59
N ASP A 132 12.06 6.91 8.10
CA ASP A 132 12.43 6.97 6.69
C ASP A 132 11.55 6.05 5.83
N TRP A 133 11.21 4.87 6.36
CA TRP A 133 10.22 4.00 5.75
C TRP A 133 8.85 4.63 5.63
N GLU A 134 8.42 5.40 6.63
CA GLU A 134 7.16 6.15 6.55
C GLU A 134 7.20 7.20 5.43
N LYS A 135 8.33 7.90 5.22
CA LYS A 135 8.45 8.83 4.09
C LYS A 135 8.33 8.11 2.75
N HIS A 136 8.94 6.95 2.60
CA HIS A 136 8.83 6.15 1.38
C HIS A 136 7.39 5.66 1.16
N PHE A 137 6.71 5.25 2.22
CA PHE A 137 5.31 4.85 2.14
C PHE A 137 4.40 6.02 1.76
N GLN A 138 4.58 7.19 2.36
CA GLN A 138 3.84 8.40 1.98
C GLN A 138 4.13 8.83 0.54
N ARG A 139 5.37 8.65 0.05
CA ARG A 139 5.68 8.87 -1.36
C ARG A 139 4.92 7.89 -2.26
N MET A 140 4.89 6.61 -1.90
CA MET A 140 4.13 5.61 -2.64
C MET A 140 2.63 5.97 -2.70
N VAL A 141 2.02 6.35 -1.57
CA VAL A 141 0.61 6.79 -1.50
C VAL A 141 0.34 8.03 -2.35
N SER A 142 1.17 9.07 -2.21
CA SER A 142 0.97 10.34 -2.94
C SER A 142 1.28 10.25 -4.44
N SER A 143 2.09 9.27 -4.86
CA SER A 143 2.35 8.96 -6.26
C SER A 143 1.38 7.95 -6.87
N ALA A 144 0.51 7.34 -6.06
CA ALA A 144 -0.41 6.32 -6.52
C ALA A 144 -1.33 6.88 -7.59
N ARG A 145 -1.52 6.13 -8.67
CA ARG A 145 -2.43 6.47 -9.75
C ARG A 145 -3.15 5.21 -10.20
N PHE A 146 -4.46 5.29 -10.27
CA PHE A 146 -5.26 4.26 -10.93
C PHE A 146 -5.12 4.43 -12.45
N LEU A 147 -4.78 3.34 -13.14
CA LEU A 147 -4.79 3.29 -14.59
C LEU A 147 -6.04 2.52 -15.03
N GLY A 148 -6.75 3.03 -16.02
CA GLY A 148 -7.87 2.31 -16.59
C GLY A 148 -7.36 1.12 -17.40
N SER A 149 -7.96 -0.05 -17.25
CA SER A 149 -7.96 -0.97 -18.39
C SER A 149 -8.91 -0.35 -19.41
N SER A 150 -8.38 0.14 -20.53
CA SER A 150 -9.19 0.35 -21.72
C SER A 150 -9.82 -1.00 -22.06
N ARG A 151 -11.09 -1.18 -21.69
CA ARG A 151 -11.95 -2.21 -22.27
C ARG A 151 -13.05 -1.48 -23.01
#